data_AF-A0A956DIC0-F1
#
_entry.id   AF-A0A956DIC0-F1
#
_cell.length_a   1.000
_cell.length_b   1.000
_cell.length_c   1.000
_cell.angle_alpha   90.00
_cell.angle_beta   90.00
_cell.angle_gamma   90.00
#
_symmetry.space_group_name_H-M   'P 1'
#
loop_
_entity.id
_entity.type
_entity.pdbx_description
1 polymer ?
#
loop_
_entity_poly.entity_id
_entity_poly.type
_entity_poly.pdbx_seq_one_letter_code
_entity_poly.pdbx_strand_id
1 'polypeptide(L)'
;MAEFEHHESFEATEATGHLSLDRYEDVYQQLFSEALEDGVITEEERKKLNAAAGELGLDEGRLRALEQALRAAYEAHHGISVLDTGQMFAPRTTVSRGVDFVTSVAPPPAPQGQAPSEEVAALHARVAFLEARVRELELELDEAKNQIAYDI
;
A
#
# COMPACT_ATOMS: atom_id res chain seq x y z
N MET A 1 -61.90 -25.66 5.36
CA MET A 1 -61.01 -24.51 5.13
C MET A 1 -60.06 -24.51 6.30
N ALA A 2 -58.76 -24.74 6.08
CA ALA A 2 -57.77 -24.83 7.15
C ALA A 2 -57.17 -23.43 7.38
N GLU A 3 -57.35 -22.91 8.60
CA GLU A 3 -56.74 -21.67 9.07
C GLU A 3 -55.29 -21.96 9.48
N PHE A 4 -54.35 -21.20 8.93
CA PHE A 4 -52.94 -21.27 9.29
C PHE A 4 -52.75 -20.47 10.58
N GLU A 5 -52.53 -21.17 11.68
CA GLU A 5 -52.20 -20.59 12.99
C GLU A 5 -50.73 -20.16 12.98
N HIS A 6 -50.48 -18.85 12.86
CA HIS A 6 -49.14 -18.29 12.74
C HIS A 6 -48.53 -18.16 14.14
N HIS A 7 -47.63 -19.07 14.52
CA HIS A 7 -46.90 -18.99 15.78
C HIS A 7 -45.90 -17.82 15.73
N GLU A 8 -46.18 -16.75 16.48
CA GLU A 8 -45.26 -15.63 16.70
C GLU A 8 -44.10 -16.06 17.60
N SER A 9 -43.10 -16.70 17.02
CA SER A 9 -41.76 -16.67 17.59
C SER A 9 -40.74 -16.95 16.48
N PHE A 10 -40.76 -16.10 15.46
CA PHE A 10 -39.59 -15.89 14.63
C PHE A 10 -38.84 -14.70 15.23
N GLU A 11 -37.88 -14.97 16.12
CA GLU A 11 -36.86 -13.97 16.44
C GLU A 11 -35.99 -13.82 15.18
N ALA A 12 -36.22 -12.73 14.45
CA ALA A 12 -35.31 -12.28 13.43
C ALA A 12 -34.00 -11.91 14.12
N THR A 13 -33.08 -12.86 14.20
CA THR A 13 -31.71 -12.58 14.61
C THR A 13 -31.10 -11.66 13.56
N GLU A 14 -31.16 -10.35 13.80
CA GLU A 14 -30.48 -9.28 13.04
C GLU A 14 -28.95 -9.38 13.23
N ALA A 15 -28.34 -10.51 12.92
CA ALA A 15 -26.90 -10.70 13.09
C ALA A 15 -26.25 -11.50 11.96
N THR A 16 -26.72 -11.34 10.72
CA THR A 16 -26.13 -12.04 9.55
C THR A 16 -25.20 -11.14 8.73
N GLY A 17 -24.89 -9.92 9.17
CA GLY A 17 -24.14 -8.96 8.33
C GLY A 17 -22.71 -8.62 8.75
N HIS A 18 -22.39 -8.68 10.06
CA HIS A 18 -21.18 -7.99 10.56
C HIS A 18 -19.98 -8.92 10.84
N LEU A 19 -20.23 -10.18 11.22
CA LEU A 19 -19.16 -11.08 11.71
C LEU A 19 -18.33 -11.76 10.62
N SER A 20 -18.80 -11.78 9.38
CA SER A 20 -18.09 -12.45 8.27
C SER A 20 -17.10 -11.53 7.58
N LEU A 21 -17.42 -10.24 7.44
CA LEU A 21 -16.55 -9.26 6.78
C LEU A 21 -15.25 -9.03 7.56
N ASP A 22 -15.32 -9.02 8.89
CA ASP A 22 -14.13 -8.85 9.73
C ASP A 22 -13.05 -9.93 9.45
N ARG A 23 -13.43 -11.20 9.28
CA ARG A 23 -12.43 -12.24 8.99
C ARG A 23 -11.80 -12.13 7.60
N TYR A 24 -12.57 -11.69 6.61
CA TYR A 24 -12.05 -11.51 5.26
C TYR A 24 -11.20 -10.24 5.16
N GLU A 25 -11.56 -9.21 5.92
CA GLU A 25 -10.75 -8.01 6.12
C GLU A 25 -9.43 -8.33 6.82
N ASP A 26 -9.42 -9.21 7.83
CA ASP A 26 -8.18 -9.65 8.49
C ASP A 26 -7.21 -10.32 7.51
N VAL A 27 -7.72 -11.19 6.64
CA VAL A 27 -6.91 -11.87 5.61
C VAL A 27 -6.36 -10.86 4.61
N TYR A 28 -7.21 -9.92 4.17
CA TYR A 28 -6.78 -8.86 3.26
C TYR A 28 -5.74 -7.94 3.92
N GLN A 29 -5.93 -7.60 5.19
CA GLN A 29 -5.00 -6.78 5.97
C GLN A 29 -3.62 -7.43 6.06
N GLN A 30 -3.55 -8.74 6.29
CA GLN A 30 -2.28 -9.46 6.32
C GLN A 30 -1.56 -9.36 4.98
N LEU A 31 -2.28 -9.61 3.88
CA LEU A 31 -1.72 -9.52 2.52
C LEU A 31 -1.27 -8.09 2.18
N PHE A 32 -2.04 -7.09 2.60
CA PHE A 32 -1.70 -5.68 2.40
C PHE A 32 -0.48 -5.27 3.25
N SER A 33 -0.37 -5.80 4.46
CA SER A 33 0.78 -5.53 5.34
C SER A 33 2.06 -6.14 4.77
N GLU A 34 1.99 -7.35 4.21
CA GLU A 34 3.11 -7.99 3.49
C GLU A 34 3.55 -7.13 2.30
N ALA A 35 2.60 -6.64 1.49
CA ALA A 35 2.89 -5.74 0.38
C ALA A 35 3.41 -4.35 0.81
N LEU A 36 3.27 -3.99 2.09
CA LEU A 36 3.78 -2.73 2.65
C LEU A 36 5.18 -2.86 3.24
N GLU A 37 5.72 -4.07 3.49
CA GLU A 37 7.03 -4.26 4.13
C GLU A 37 8.14 -3.49 3.39
N ASP A 38 8.09 -3.51 2.07
CA ASP A 38 9.03 -2.88 1.15
C ASP A 38 8.81 -1.35 1.03
N GLY A 39 7.66 -0.85 1.51
CA GLY A 39 7.21 0.54 1.38
C GLY A 39 6.79 0.95 -0.04
N VAL A 40 6.84 0.03 -1.00
CA VAL A 40 6.49 0.27 -2.41
C VAL A 40 5.50 -0.79 -2.88
N ILE A 41 4.28 -0.39 -3.20
CA ILE A 41 3.28 -1.28 -3.80
C ILE A 41 3.44 -1.22 -5.33
N THR A 42 3.90 -2.32 -5.92
CA THR A 42 4.07 -2.47 -7.37
C THR A 42 2.76 -2.70 -8.10
N GLU A 43 2.76 -2.57 -9.44
CA GLU A 43 1.57 -2.84 -10.27
C GLU A 43 1.08 -4.29 -10.15
N GLU A 44 2.00 -5.25 -10.07
CA GLU A 44 1.66 -6.67 -9.95
C GLU A 44 1.06 -6.99 -8.58
N GLU A 45 1.58 -6.39 -7.50
CA GLU A 45 0.99 -6.49 -6.16
C GLU A 45 -0.37 -5.83 -6.09
N ARG A 46 -0.54 -4.66 -6.72
CA ARG A 46 -1.85 -4.01 -6.83
C ARG A 46 -2.88 -4.89 -7.52
N LYS A 47 -2.49 -5.59 -8.60
CA LYS A 47 -3.37 -6.55 -9.29
C LYS A 47 -3.73 -7.72 -8.38
N LYS A 48 -2.77 -8.28 -7.64
CA LYS A 48 -3.01 -9.36 -6.66
C LYS A 48 -3.96 -8.92 -5.54
N LEU A 49 -3.75 -7.72 -4.99
CA LEU A 49 -4.62 -7.14 -3.96
C LEU A 49 -6.05 -6.93 -4.49
N ASN A 50 -6.20 -6.39 -5.70
CA ASN A 50 -7.52 -6.23 -6.32
C ASN A 50 -8.20 -7.57 -6.60
N ALA A 51 -7.45 -8.58 -7.05
CA ALA A 51 -7.98 -9.92 -7.26
C ALA A 51 -8.45 -10.55 -5.93
N ALA A 52 -7.62 -10.46 -4.88
CA ALA A 52 -7.97 -10.95 -3.55
C ALA A 52 -9.22 -10.23 -2.99
N ALA A 53 -9.32 -8.92 -3.14
CA ALA A 53 -10.50 -8.16 -2.74
C ALA A 53 -11.78 -8.62 -3.46
N GLY A 54 -11.67 -8.92 -4.77
CA GLY A 54 -12.77 -9.45 -5.57
C GLY A 54 -13.18 -10.87 -5.17
N GLU A 55 -12.21 -11.74 -4.86
CA GLU A 55 -12.46 -13.10 -4.38
C GLU A 55 -13.10 -13.14 -2.98
N LEU A 56 -12.71 -12.20 -2.12
CA LEU A 56 -13.21 -12.07 -0.75
C LEU A 56 -14.55 -11.31 -0.66
N GLY A 57 -15.00 -10.72 -1.77
CA GLY A 57 -16.27 -9.98 -1.84
C GLY A 57 -16.31 -8.74 -0.94
N LEU A 58 -15.16 -8.10 -0.72
CA LEU A 58 -15.05 -6.91 0.13
C LEU A 58 -15.72 -5.71 -0.56
N ASP A 59 -16.45 -4.90 0.22
CA ASP A 59 -17.05 -3.67 -0.27
C ASP A 59 -15.96 -2.65 -0.62
N GLU A 60 -16.01 -2.07 -1.83
CA GLU A 60 -14.99 -1.14 -2.31
C GLU A 60 -14.85 0.12 -1.43
N GLY A 61 -15.94 0.58 -0.83
CA GLY A 61 -15.93 1.75 0.06
C GLY A 61 -15.20 1.45 1.36
N ARG A 62 -15.55 0.33 2.00
CA ARG A 62 -14.91 -0.12 3.24
C ARG A 62 -13.44 -0.51 3.01
N LEU A 63 -13.13 -1.15 1.89
CA LEU A 63 -11.76 -1.53 1.50
C LEU A 63 -10.85 -0.31 1.35
N ARG A 64 -11.32 0.76 0.70
CA ARG A 64 -10.54 2.00 0.56
C ARG A 64 -10.24 2.65 1.90
N ALA A 65 -11.22 2.65 2.82
CA ALA A 65 -11.02 3.17 4.17
C ALA A 65 -9.99 2.33 4.94
N LEU A 66 -10.04 1.00 4.79
CA LEU A 66 -9.07 0.07 5.38
C LEU A 66 -7.66 0.29 4.82
N GLU A 67 -7.48 0.34 3.49
CA GLU A 67 -6.20 0.60 2.84
C GLU A 67 -5.60 1.95 3.30
N GLN A 68 -6.43 3.00 3.41
CA GLN A 68 -5.99 4.31 3.86
C GLN A 68 -5.54 4.30 5.32
N ALA A 69 -6.28 3.61 6.20
CA ALA A 69 -5.92 3.47 7.61
C ALA A 69 -4.62 2.68 7.79
N LEU A 70 -4.46 1.57 7.05
CA LEU A 70 -3.24 0.75 7.08
C LEU A 70 -2.02 1.51 6.59
N ARG A 71 -2.17 2.26 5.47
CA ARG A 71 -1.11 3.12 4.96
C ARG A 71 -0.71 4.18 6.00
N ALA A 72 -1.67 4.90 6.56
CA ALA A 72 -1.39 5.93 7.57
C ALA A 72 -0.72 5.36 8.83
N ALA A 73 -1.15 4.18 9.29
CA ALA A 73 -0.54 3.50 10.42
C ALA A 73 0.91 3.08 10.11
N TYR A 74 1.17 2.56 8.92
CA TYR A 74 2.51 2.18 8.47
C TYR A 74 3.44 3.39 8.36
N GLU A 75 2.97 4.47 7.74
CA GLU A 75 3.73 5.74 7.63
C GLU A 75 4.03 6.33 9.00
N ALA A 76 3.08 6.31 9.94
CA ALA A 76 3.28 6.78 11.30
C ALA A 76 4.29 5.93 12.09
N HIS A 77 4.33 4.62 11.84
CA HIS A 77 5.21 3.70 12.56
C HIS A 77 6.64 3.69 11.98
N HIS A 78 6.79 3.75 10.67
CA HIS A 78 8.08 3.62 9.98
C HIS A 78 8.70 4.95 9.54
N GLY A 79 7.94 6.05 9.52
CA GLY A 79 8.42 7.36 9.10
C GLY A 79 8.76 7.46 7.61
N ILE A 80 8.27 6.52 6.79
CA ILE A 80 8.50 6.44 5.34
C ILE A 80 7.14 6.60 4.64
N SER A 81 7.08 7.35 3.54
CA SER A 81 5.86 7.49 2.73
C SER A 81 5.71 6.31 1.77
N VAL A 82 4.52 5.70 1.75
CA VAL A 82 4.26 4.53 0.90
C VAL A 82 4.00 4.98 -0.54
N LEU A 83 4.82 4.49 -1.48
CA LEU A 83 4.62 4.75 -2.90
C LEU A 83 3.83 3.63 -3.54
N ASP A 84 2.70 3.97 -4.17
CA ASP A 84 1.83 3.03 -4.86
C ASP A 84 1.87 3.29 -6.36
N THR A 85 2.71 2.55 -7.07
CA THR A 85 2.93 2.75 -8.51
C THR A 85 1.79 2.18 -9.34
N GLY A 86 1.06 1.17 -8.82
CA GLY A 86 -0.08 0.55 -9.49
C GLY A 86 -1.32 1.44 -9.57
N GLN A 87 -1.60 2.27 -8.55
CA GLN A 87 -2.73 3.21 -8.61
C GLN A 87 -2.50 4.39 -9.57
N MET A 88 -1.26 4.74 -9.91
CA MET A 88 -0.97 5.86 -10.81
C MET A 88 -1.39 5.58 -12.27
N PHE A 89 -1.49 4.31 -12.67
CA PHE A 89 -1.84 3.90 -14.02
C PHE A 89 -3.26 3.33 -14.16
N ALA A 90 -4.00 3.16 -13.06
CA ALA A 90 -5.40 2.77 -13.13
C ALA A 90 -6.22 3.96 -13.70
N PRO A 91 -7.05 3.76 -14.75
CA PRO A 91 -7.93 4.82 -15.21
C PRO A 91 -8.86 5.19 -14.05
N ARG A 92 -8.79 6.42 -13.55
CA ARG A 92 -9.76 6.96 -12.59
C ARG A 92 -11.13 6.89 -13.24
N THR A 93 -11.86 5.81 -13.01
CA THR A 93 -13.27 5.69 -13.37
C THR A 93 -14.02 6.60 -12.42
N THR A 94 -14.28 7.81 -12.90
CA THR A 94 -15.17 8.80 -12.31
C THR A 94 -16.60 8.27 -12.35
N VAL A 95 -16.96 7.39 -11.42
CA VAL A 95 -18.36 7.07 -11.16
C VAL A 95 -18.97 8.26 -10.42
N SER A 96 -19.59 9.15 -11.19
CA SER A 96 -20.52 10.14 -10.67
C SER A 96 -21.82 9.45 -10.30
N ARG A 97 -22.14 9.34 -9.00
CA ARG A 97 -23.53 9.28 -8.54
C ARG A 97 -23.64 9.91 -7.16
N GLY A 98 -24.32 11.04 -7.13
CA GLY A 98 -24.27 12.02 -6.05
C GLY A 98 -24.96 11.60 -4.76
N VAL A 99 -24.37 12.04 -3.66
CA VAL A 99 -25.03 12.80 -2.60
C VAL A 99 -23.95 13.68 -1.95
N ASP A 100 -24.19 14.99 -2.05
CA ASP A 100 -23.71 16.10 -1.21
C ASP A 100 -22.60 15.82 -0.18
N PHE A 101 -21.34 15.95 -0.60
CA PHE A 101 -20.28 16.40 0.29
C PHE A 101 -19.30 17.30 -0.47
N VAL A 102 -19.57 18.60 -0.46
CA VAL A 102 -18.66 19.61 -0.98
C VAL A 102 -17.55 19.82 0.04
N THR A 103 -16.58 18.90 0.12
CA THR A 103 -15.23 19.32 0.51
C THR A 103 -14.59 19.84 -0.75
N SER A 104 -14.81 21.12 -1.02
CA SER A 104 -13.93 21.90 -1.89
C SER A 104 -12.56 21.92 -1.22
N VAL A 105 -11.80 20.85 -1.39
CA VAL A 105 -10.35 20.93 -1.33
C VAL A 105 -9.99 21.61 -2.64
N ALA A 106 -9.84 22.93 -2.58
CA ALA A 106 -9.07 23.65 -3.58
C ALA A 106 -7.82 22.80 -3.84
N PRO A 107 -7.41 22.56 -5.11
CA PRO A 107 -6.14 21.90 -5.36
C PRO A 107 -5.13 22.62 -4.47
N PRO A 108 -4.36 21.91 -3.61
CA PRO A 108 -3.27 22.56 -2.93
C PRO A 108 -2.52 23.32 -4.03
N PRO A 109 -2.19 24.61 -3.84
CA PRO A 109 -1.34 25.26 -4.80
C PRO A 109 -0.20 24.29 -5.04
N ALA A 110 -0.02 23.87 -6.30
CA ALA A 110 1.13 23.07 -6.69
C ALA A 110 2.31 23.67 -5.91
N PRO A 111 3.12 22.88 -5.18
CA PRO A 111 4.23 23.43 -4.42
C PRO A 111 5.18 24.13 -5.40
N GLN A 112 4.87 25.39 -5.68
CA GLN A 112 5.66 26.33 -6.42
C GLN A 112 6.65 26.83 -5.39
N GLY A 113 7.86 26.29 -5.44
CA GLY A 113 9.01 26.88 -4.79
C GLY A 113 9.35 26.35 -3.41
N GLN A 114 9.83 25.12 -3.34
CA GLN A 114 10.98 24.78 -2.51
C GLN A 114 11.83 23.86 -3.37
N ALA A 115 13.02 24.28 -3.76
CA ALA A 115 13.87 23.55 -4.69
C ALA A 115 14.25 22.17 -4.08
N PRO A 116 13.71 21.04 -4.57
CA PRO A 116 14.29 19.73 -4.24
C PRO A 116 15.59 19.52 -5.03
N SER A 117 15.94 20.42 -5.96
CA SER A 117 17.04 20.20 -6.90
C SER A 117 18.42 20.21 -6.26
N GLU A 118 18.66 20.99 -5.19
CA GLU A 118 19.97 21.04 -4.55
C GLU A 118 20.21 19.82 -3.65
N GLU A 119 19.20 19.44 -2.86
CA GLU A 119 19.26 18.25 -2.02
C GLU A 119 19.33 16.96 -2.85
N VAL A 120 18.55 16.89 -3.94
CA VAL A 120 18.62 15.77 -4.89
C VAL A 120 19.99 15.75 -5.58
N ALA A 121 20.54 16.89 -6.00
CA ALA A 121 21.89 16.94 -6.59
C ALA A 121 22.98 16.53 -5.60
N ALA A 122 22.88 16.96 -4.33
CA ALA A 122 23.81 16.56 -3.27
C ALA A 122 23.72 15.06 -2.99
N LEU A 123 22.50 14.50 -3.02
CA LEU A 123 22.29 13.07 -2.86
C LEU A 123 22.88 12.27 -4.02
N HIS A 124 22.67 12.72 -5.27
CA HIS A 124 23.30 12.11 -6.44
C HIS A 124 24.83 12.16 -6.38
N ALA A 125 25.41 13.28 -5.96
CA ALA A 125 26.86 13.40 -5.76
C ALA A 125 27.35 12.44 -4.67
N ARG A 126 26.58 12.28 -3.58
CA ARG A 126 26.91 11.34 -2.50
C ARG A 126 26.83 9.89 -2.96
N VAL A 127 25.81 9.52 -3.72
CA VAL A 127 25.67 8.18 -4.31
C VAL A 127 26.85 7.88 -5.23
N ALA A 128 27.19 8.78 -6.14
CA ALA A 128 28.33 8.60 -7.05
C ALA A 128 29.67 8.43 -6.29
N PHE A 129 29.88 9.18 -5.21
CA PHE A 129 31.05 9.04 -4.35
C PHE A 129 31.10 7.67 -3.68
N LEU A 130 29.97 7.20 -3.13
CA LEU A 130 29.89 5.91 -2.46
C LEU A 130 30.11 4.76 -3.45
N GLU A 131 29.55 4.82 -4.65
CA GLU A 131 29.77 3.84 -5.71
C GLU A 131 31.23 3.77 -6.17
N ALA A 132 31.93 4.91 -6.22
CA ALA A 132 33.36 4.92 -6.50
C ALA A 132 34.16 4.26 -5.37
N ARG A 133 33.81 4.55 -4.11
CA ARG A 133 34.49 3.97 -2.95
C ARG A 133 34.26 2.47 -2.84
N VAL A 134 33.05 1.98 -3.14
CA VAL A 134 32.74 0.55 -3.17
C VAL A 134 33.59 -0.15 -4.21
N ARG A 135 33.69 0.39 -5.44
CA ARG A 135 34.53 -0.20 -6.49
C ARG A 135 36.02 -0.26 -6.12
N GLU A 136 36.53 0.78 -5.46
CA GLU A 136 37.90 0.79 -4.96
C GLU A 136 38.12 -0.32 -3.91
N LEU A 137 37.20 -0.43 -2.94
CA LEU A 137 37.27 -1.46 -1.90
C LEU A 137 37.12 -2.88 -2.47
N GLU A 138 36.29 -3.07 -3.49
CA GLU A 138 36.16 -4.35 -4.18
C GLU A 138 37.47 -4.76 -4.86
N LEU A 139 38.16 -3.81 -5.50
CA LEU A 139 39.45 -4.06 -6.12
C LEU A 139 40.53 -4.37 -5.07
N GLU A 140 40.60 -3.61 -3.98
CA GLU A 140 41.51 -3.89 -2.86
C GLU A 140 41.27 -5.29 -2.28
N LEU A 141 40.00 -5.69 -2.17
CA LEU A 141 39.61 -6.99 -1.64
C LEU A 141 40.00 -8.12 -2.60
N ASP A 142 39.86 -7.92 -3.91
CA ASP A 142 40.33 -8.87 -4.92
C ASP A 142 41.85 -8.98 -4.96
N GLU A 143 42.58 -7.88 -4.80
CA GLU A 143 44.05 -7.90 -4.67
C GLU A 143 44.49 -8.63 -3.39
N ALA A 144 43.85 -8.37 -2.25
CA ALA A 144 44.14 -9.06 -1.00
C ALA A 144 43.83 -10.56 -1.08
N LYS A 145 42.72 -10.94 -1.72
CA LYS A 145 42.39 -12.35 -2.00
C LYS A 145 43.46 -13.00 -2.87
N ASN A 146 43.92 -12.32 -3.91
CA ASN A 146 44.97 -12.83 -4.78
C ASN A 146 46.30 -12.99 -4.03
N GLN A 147 46.70 -12.04 -3.17
CA GLN A 147 47.89 -12.17 -2.33
C GLN A 147 47.81 -13.38 -1.39
N ILE A 148 46.67 -13.59 -0.73
CA ILE A 148 46.46 -14.77 0.12
C ILE A 148 46.56 -16.07 -0.70
N ALA A 149 46.05 -16.08 -1.94
CA ALA A 149 46.16 -17.25 -2.81
C ALA A 149 47.59 -17.56 -3.26
N TYR A 150 48.51 -16.58 -3.25
CA TYR A 150 49.94 -16.79 -3.54
C TYR A 150 50.77 -17.18 -2.31
N ASP A 151 50.26 -16.93 -1.09
CA ASP A 151 50.93 -17.26 0.18
C ASP A 151 50.60 -18.67 0.73
N ILE A 152 49.89 -19.50 -0.04
CA ILE A 152 49.59 -20.92 0.24
C ILE A 152 50.34 -21.83 -0.74
#